data_AF-A0AAU4IKJ6-F1
#
_entry.id   AF-A0AAU4IKJ6-F1
#
_cell.length_a   1.000
_cell.length_b   1.000
_cell.length_c   1.000
_cell.angle_alpha   90.00
_cell.angle_beta   90.00
_cell.angle_gamma   90.00
#
_symmetry.space_group_name_H-M   'P 1'
#
loop_
_entity.id
_entity.type
_entity.pdbx_description
1 polymer ?
#
loop_
_entity_poly.entity_id
_entity_poly.type
_entity_poly.pdbx_seq_one_letter_code
_entity_poly.pdbx_strand_id
1 'polypeptide(L)' 'MHQTLQPAGPARPSAAEANEAIRQLVESRVDGEWPSEAYEFLLEEWAAASRAEAQ' A
#
# COMPACT_ATOMS: atom_id res chain seq x y z
N MET A 1 -27.80 15.90 5.26
CA MET A 1 -26.67 14.99 5.58
C MET A 1 -25.75 14.96 4.38
N HIS A 2 -24.77 15.86 4.31
CA HIS A 2 -23.89 15.97 3.15
C HIS A 2 -22.71 15.02 3.37
N GLN A 3 -22.69 13.89 2.67
CA GLN A 3 -21.50 13.05 2.59
C GLN A 3 -20.44 13.85 1.82
N THR A 4 -19.46 14.37 2.54
CA THR A 4 -18.27 14.96 1.95
C THR A 4 -17.45 13.83 1.34
N LEU A 5 -17.71 13.51 0.06
CA LEU A 5 -16.76 12.79 -0.78
C LEU A 5 -15.53 13.69 -0.89
N GLN A 6 -14.53 13.45 -0.05
CA GLN A 6 -13.25 14.12 -0.15
C GLN A 6 -12.68 13.79 -1.53
N PRO A 7 -12.27 14.81 -2.32
CA PRO A 7 -11.69 14.57 -3.62
C PRO A 7 -10.39 13.78 -3.42
N ALA A 8 -10.34 12.56 -3.94
CA ALA A 8 -9.10 11.85 -4.11
C ALA A 8 -8.19 12.75 -4.95
N GLY A 9 -7.17 13.35 -4.31
CA GLY A 9 -6.04 13.95 -5.00
C GLY A 9 -5.30 12.88 -5.82
N PRO A 10 -4.06 13.10 -6.31
CA PRO A 10 -3.28 11.98 -6.86
C PRO A 10 -3.24 10.91 -5.77
N ALA A 11 -4.05 9.87 -5.95
CA ALA A 11 -4.47 9.02 -4.87
C ALA A 11 -3.25 8.16 -4.55
N ARG A 12 -2.55 8.52 -3.47
CA ARG A 12 -1.64 7.56 -2.86
C ARG A 12 -2.41 6.25 -2.71
N PRO A 13 -1.78 5.11 -3.01
CA PRO A 13 -2.46 3.83 -2.86
C PRO A 13 -3.03 3.73 -1.45
N SER A 14 -4.28 3.28 -1.36
CA SER A 14 -4.90 2.92 -0.09
C SER A 14 -4.08 1.84 0.62
N ALA A 15 -4.29 1.69 1.93
CA ALA A 15 -3.62 0.61 2.67
C ALA A 15 -3.97 -0.76 2.10
N ALA A 16 -5.18 -0.93 1.55
CA ALA A 16 -5.59 -2.16 0.88
C ALA A 16 -4.81 -2.41 -0.42
N GLU A 17 -4.61 -1.38 -1.25
CA GLU A 17 -3.84 -1.50 -2.50
C GLU A 17 -2.37 -1.78 -2.24
N ALA A 18 -1.77 -1.09 -1.25
CA ALA A 18 -0.39 -1.36 -0.84
C ALA A 18 -0.24 -2.79 -0.30
N ASN A 19 -1.19 -3.29 0.49
CA ASN A 19 -1.19 -4.67 0.97
C ASN A 19 -1.28 -5.70 -0.15
N GLU A 20 -2.12 -5.47 -1.17
CA GLU A 20 -2.21 -6.39 -2.29
C GLU A 20 -0.92 -6.37 -3.12
N ALA A 21 -0.29 -5.22 -3.31
CA ALA A 21 1.02 -5.13 -3.95
C ALA A 21 2.10 -5.90 -3.18
N ILE A 22 2.11 -5.83 -1.84
CA ILE A 22 2.99 -6.64 -0.99
C ILE A 22 2.73 -8.13 -1.22
N ARG A 23 1.46 -8.53 -1.27
CA ARG A 23 1.08 -9.94 -1.49
C ARG A 23 1.55 -10.44 -2.85
N GLN A 24 1.33 -9.67 -3.91
CA GLN A 24 1.80 -9.96 -5.26
C GLN A 24 3.32 -10.06 -5.33
N LEU A 25 4.05 -9.15 -4.65
CA LEU A 25 5.52 -9.19 -4.58
C LEU A 25 6.02 -10.49 -3.93
N VAL A 26 5.41 -10.88 -2.82
CA VAL A 26 5.75 -12.11 -2.08
C VAL A 26 5.41 -13.37 -2.88
N GLU A 27 4.29 -13.37 -3.60
CA GLU A 27 3.83 -14.48 -4.46
C GLU A 27 4.67 -14.60 -5.73
N SER A 28 5.15 -13.48 -6.29
CA SER A 28 5.93 -13.42 -7.54
C SER A 28 7.41 -13.72 -7.36
N ARG A 29 7.89 -13.94 -6.13
CA ARG A 29 9.30 -14.23 -5.87
C ARG A 29 9.72 -15.52 -6.58
N VAL A 30 10.80 -15.47 -7.33
CA VAL A 30 11.41 -16.62 -8.01
C VAL A 30 12.74 -16.92 -7.33
N ASP A 31 13.11 -18.20 -7.22
CA ASP A 31 14.41 -18.66 -6.75
C ASP A 31 14.81 -18.33 -5.29
N GLY A 32 13.84 -17.94 -4.46
CA GLY A 32 14.07 -17.73 -3.02
C GLY A 32 14.83 -16.45 -2.67
N GLU A 33 15.13 -15.61 -3.67
CA GLU A 33 15.64 -14.26 -3.43
C GLU A 33 14.53 -13.38 -2.87
N TRP A 34 14.83 -12.65 -1.79
CA TRP A 34 13.89 -11.75 -1.16
C TRP A 34 14.04 -10.35 -1.75
N PRO A 35 12.99 -9.77 -2.38
CA PRO A 35 13.05 -8.43 -2.94
C PRO A 35 12.92 -7.37 -1.83
N SER A 36 13.97 -7.23 -1.02
CA SER A 36 13.98 -6.39 0.19
C SER A 36 13.63 -4.94 -0.09
N GLU A 37 14.24 -4.32 -1.10
CA GLU A 37 14.04 -2.91 -1.43
C GLU A 37 12.58 -2.61 -1.84
N ALA A 38 12.02 -3.44 -2.73
CA ALA A 38 10.63 -3.30 -3.15
C ALA A 38 9.65 -3.56 -1.99
N TYR A 39 9.97 -4.52 -1.12
CA TYR A 39 9.15 -4.83 0.04
C TYR A 39 9.17 -3.69 1.08
N GLU A 40 10.34 -3.11 1.37
CA GLU A 40 10.49 -1.98 2.28
C GLU A 40 9.74 -0.75 1.78
N PHE A 41 9.84 -0.43 0.49
CA PHE A 41 9.08 0.66 -0.11
C PHE A 41 7.56 0.48 0.07
N LEU A 42 7.04 -0.72 -0.21
CA LEU A 42 5.62 -1.00 -0.06
C LEU A 42 5.17 -0.98 1.40
N LEU A 43 6.02 -1.36 2.35
CA LEU A 43 5.73 -1.23 3.78
C LEU A 43 5.62 0.23 4.22
N GLU A 44 6.46 1.12 3.70
CA GLU A 44 6.37 2.56 3.97
C GLU A 44 5.08 3.15 3.41
N GLU A 45 4.72 2.81 2.17
CA GLU A 45 3.46 3.24 1.56
C GLU A 45 2.26 2.72 2.34
N TRP A 46 2.25 1.43 2.70
CA TRP A 46 1.21 0.84 3.51
C TRP A 46 1.09 1.50 4.88
N ALA A 47 2.21 1.76 5.56
CA ALA A 47 2.21 2.38 6.88
C ALA A 47 1.76 3.85 6.83
N ALA A 48 2.07 4.57 5.75
CA ALA A 48 1.58 5.94 5.54
C ALA A 48 0.07 5.95 5.29
N ALA A 49 -0.43 5.08 4.40
CA ALA A 49 -1.85 4.95 4.09
C ALA A 49 -2.66 4.48 5.31
N SER A 50 -2.19 3.44 6.01
CA SER A 50 -2.85 2.91 7.21
C SER A 50 -3.00 3.96 8.32
N ARG A 51 -1.99 4.82 8.50
CA ARG A 51 -2.07 5.92 9.46
C ARG A 51 -3.04 7.02 9.03
N ALA A 52 -3.13 7.30 7.73
CA ALA A 52 -4.06 8.28 7.20
C ALA A 52 -5.52 7.80 7.28
N GLU A 53 -5.76 6.50 7.07
CA GLU A 53 -7.08 5.88 7.15
C GLU A 53 -7.56 5.67 8.60
N ALA A 54 -6.65 5.52 9.55
CA ALA A 54 -6.97 5.37 10.97
C ALA A 54 -7.32 6.69 11.69
N GLN A 55 -7.25 7.83 11.00
CA GLN A 55 -7.59 9.17 11.51
C GLN A 55 -9.04 9.54 11.19
#